data_AF-A0A222SIC4-F1
#
_entry.id   AF-A0A222SIC4-F1
#
_cell.length_a   1.000
_cell.length_b   1.000
_cell.length_c   1.000
_cell.angle_alpha   90.00
_cell.angle_beta   90.00
_cell.angle_gamma   90.00
#
_symmetry.space_group_name_H-M   'P 1'
#
loop_
_entity.id
_entity.type
_entity.pdbx_description
1 polymer ?
#
loop_
_entity_poly.entity_id
_entity_poly.type
_entity_poly.pdbx_seq_one_letter_code
_entity_poly.pdbx_strand_id
1 'polypeptide(L)'
;MKHFYLPFEKRPDFNCSAEAIGQLGEYEKYQLSFHPERPKYLDYLSIFDRVEECLQSDLPGACLIQTHRALLDTANGPLEVMLIGQQSAPTSDFEELQKIMKNNGLARQWNNGMPTPAAYERAIGAIDLAGKEGRLIITMIDTPGADPTEEAEAGGIAWKIGKCMQSLAESPVPTISVIMNRGCSGGAIAMTGCDRVLAMEYSTYLVISPEACSSILFRTRNKASLAAEISQITSREAHAHGIVDDLVPEPEGPAHRFAEAAKRSLKQALGNHAAALAAIPRETIFEHRIEKWRGIGKWDTLSESAVAAMQKQVSRKLKKPDDSPFIKRHSRCRDSSGRRFYDPVLFERLLAENYVCSECGYRYTRLSAQDYIDLVLDRESFREHSETRHIVDLDILAFPGYREKLLEARKSTGMATAFITGDGTVDGRDVVFCATDFGFLGGSFCMSTGEKIWQAAQIAIRRRCPLIVQAAGGGARMHEGCSSMVSIPKAHVALSRIERASLPLVTIVTDPTLGGVAIGFGSRGIRLFEYNAGNIGFSGKRVIEQYTGKKTSRDFQTTRWLREQGFAEHIVRQDELKHRISEIVDDFVKQEPDGGNRSRKA
;
A
#
# COMPACT_ATOMS: atom_id res chain seq x y z
N MET A 1 -23.23 34.31 0.60
CA MET A 1 -22.30 33.30 1.12
C MET A 1 -20.88 33.77 0.86
N LYS A 2 -19.97 33.63 1.84
CA LYS A 2 -18.53 33.81 1.59
C LYS A 2 -18.04 32.54 0.90
N HIS A 3 -17.63 32.64 -0.36
CA HIS A 3 -17.01 31.55 -1.08
C HIS A 3 -15.50 31.61 -0.97
N PHE A 4 -14.87 30.44 -0.97
CA PHE A 4 -13.44 30.32 -1.18
C PHE A 4 -13.14 30.44 -2.68
N TYR A 5 -11.99 31.05 -2.96
CA TYR A 5 -11.47 31.18 -4.32
C TYR A 5 -9.99 30.86 -4.30
N LEU A 6 -9.60 29.84 -5.06
CA LEU A 6 -8.22 29.53 -5.36
C LEU A 6 -7.56 30.69 -6.11
N PRO A 7 -6.22 30.83 -6.06
CA PRO A 7 -5.53 31.93 -6.74
C PRO A 7 -5.85 32.04 -8.23
N PHE A 8 -5.98 30.91 -8.94
CA PHE A 8 -6.32 30.90 -10.37
C PHE A 8 -7.80 31.23 -10.64
N GLU A 9 -8.71 30.95 -9.71
CA GLU A 9 -10.14 31.31 -9.86
C GLU A 9 -10.37 32.83 -9.79
N LYS A 10 -9.37 33.59 -9.32
CA LYS A 10 -9.44 35.07 -9.25
C LYS A 10 -8.98 35.73 -10.55
N ARG A 11 -8.54 34.96 -11.56
CA ARG A 11 -8.15 35.50 -12.87
C ARG A 11 -9.41 35.97 -13.61
N PRO A 12 -9.43 37.17 -14.23
CA PRO A 12 -10.64 37.74 -14.84
C PRO A 12 -11.29 36.87 -15.93
N ASP A 13 -10.50 36.02 -16.58
CA ASP A 13 -10.84 35.15 -17.70
C ASP A 13 -11.21 33.72 -17.28
N PHE A 14 -11.04 33.35 -16.00
CA PHE A 14 -11.35 32.00 -15.54
C PHE A 14 -12.84 31.83 -15.22
N ASN A 15 -13.52 30.92 -15.95
CA ASN A 15 -14.97 30.74 -15.88
C ASN A 15 -15.43 29.33 -15.47
N CYS A 16 -14.55 28.52 -14.87
CA CYS A 16 -14.83 27.12 -14.46
C CYS A 16 -15.36 26.19 -15.57
N SER A 17 -15.29 26.60 -16.85
CA SER A 17 -15.64 25.72 -17.98
C SER A 17 -14.66 24.56 -18.09
N ALA A 18 -15.09 23.47 -18.74
CA ALA A 18 -14.21 22.32 -19.02
C ALA A 18 -12.94 22.73 -19.79
N GLU A 19 -13.05 23.69 -20.72
CA GLU A 19 -11.90 24.23 -21.44
C GLU A 19 -10.94 24.97 -20.50
N ALA A 20 -11.45 25.88 -19.67
CA ALA A 20 -10.64 26.64 -18.72
C ALA A 20 -9.95 25.73 -17.70
N ILE A 21 -10.63 24.68 -17.22
CA ILE A 21 -10.03 23.69 -16.31
C ILE A 21 -9.00 22.82 -17.03
N GLY A 22 -9.25 22.47 -18.29
CA GLY A 22 -8.30 21.73 -19.12
C GLY A 22 -6.96 22.46 -19.31
N GLN A 23 -6.99 23.80 -19.33
CA GLN A 23 -5.81 24.67 -19.46
C GLN A 23 -5.05 24.89 -18.14
N LEU A 24 -5.58 24.46 -16.99
CA LEU A 24 -4.87 24.56 -15.70
C LEU A 24 -3.62 23.68 -15.69
N GLY A 25 -2.57 24.14 -14.99
CA GLY A 25 -1.42 23.30 -14.71
C GLY A 25 -1.80 22.13 -13.77
N GLU A 26 -1.03 21.04 -13.80
CA GLU A 26 -1.32 19.85 -12.98
C GLU A 26 -1.36 20.13 -11.48
N TYR A 27 -0.56 21.09 -11.01
CA TYR A 27 -0.62 21.54 -9.62
C TYR A 27 -1.91 22.32 -9.29
N GLU A 28 -2.44 23.09 -10.23
CA GLU A 28 -3.70 23.81 -10.06
C GLU A 28 -4.90 22.85 -10.09
N LYS A 29 -4.88 21.83 -10.97
CA LYS A 29 -5.84 20.72 -10.96
C LYS A 29 -5.79 19.94 -9.64
N TYR A 30 -4.59 19.71 -9.11
CA TYR A 30 -4.42 19.16 -7.76
C TYR A 30 -5.09 20.03 -6.70
N GLN A 31 -4.84 21.35 -6.69
CA GLN A 31 -5.52 22.27 -5.77
C GLN A 31 -7.04 22.27 -5.91
N LEU A 32 -7.54 22.19 -7.15
CA LEU A 32 -8.96 22.08 -7.45
C LEU A 32 -9.58 20.84 -6.81
N SER A 33 -8.89 19.69 -6.87
CA SER A 33 -9.40 18.40 -6.38
C SER A 33 -9.67 18.35 -4.87
N PHE A 34 -9.03 19.21 -4.07
CA PHE A 34 -9.30 19.33 -2.62
C PHE A 34 -9.80 20.72 -2.23
N HIS A 35 -10.44 21.44 -3.17
CA HIS A 35 -11.12 22.71 -2.85
C HIS A 35 -12.05 22.52 -1.64
N PRO A 36 -12.03 23.42 -0.63
CA PRO A 36 -12.73 23.22 0.63
C PRO A 36 -14.24 23.01 0.45
N GLU A 37 -14.84 23.73 -0.52
CA GLU A 37 -16.27 23.64 -0.87
C GLU A 37 -16.63 22.47 -1.80
N ARG A 38 -15.70 21.61 -2.22
CA ARG A 38 -16.11 20.38 -2.93
C ARG A 38 -16.92 19.50 -1.98
N PRO A 39 -18.03 18.90 -2.43
CA PRO A 39 -18.84 18.00 -1.61
C PRO A 39 -17.99 16.93 -0.93
N LYS A 40 -18.26 16.72 0.35
CA LYS A 40 -17.68 15.65 1.17
C LYS A 40 -18.58 14.42 1.14
N TYR A 41 -18.12 13.32 1.75
CA TYR A 41 -18.88 12.07 1.77
C TYR A 41 -20.32 12.25 2.27
N LEU A 42 -20.50 12.98 3.38
CA LEU A 42 -21.83 13.23 3.94
C LEU A 42 -22.78 13.95 2.98
N ASP A 43 -22.29 14.85 2.14
CA ASP A 43 -23.11 15.57 1.15
C ASP A 43 -23.68 14.61 0.09
N TYR A 44 -22.92 13.56 -0.24
CA TYR A 44 -23.30 12.54 -1.22
C TYR A 44 -24.31 11.52 -0.69
N LEU A 45 -24.60 11.47 0.63
CA LEU A 45 -25.61 10.57 1.18
C LEU A 45 -27.01 10.86 0.61
N SER A 46 -27.26 12.10 0.18
CA SER A 46 -28.51 12.52 -0.50
C SER A 46 -28.81 11.79 -1.81
N ILE A 47 -27.85 11.05 -2.37
CA ILE A 47 -28.04 10.18 -3.55
C ILE A 47 -28.87 8.93 -3.22
N PHE A 48 -28.79 8.48 -1.97
CA PHE A 48 -29.29 7.19 -1.50
C PHE A 48 -30.57 7.34 -0.68
N ASP A 49 -31.38 6.29 -0.68
CA ASP A 49 -32.58 6.20 0.14
C ASP A 49 -32.34 5.41 1.43
N ARG A 50 -33.16 5.66 2.46
CA ARG A 50 -33.12 4.95 3.76
C ARG A 50 -31.72 4.88 4.38
N VAL A 51 -31.01 6.00 4.36
CA VAL A 51 -29.66 6.10 4.93
C VAL A 51 -29.72 5.97 6.45
N GLU A 52 -29.02 4.98 7.00
CA GLU A 52 -28.89 4.72 8.42
C GLU A 52 -27.41 4.58 8.80
N GLU A 53 -26.92 5.40 9.73
CA GLU A 53 -25.55 5.28 10.20
C GLU A 53 -25.33 3.97 10.98
N CYS A 54 -24.18 3.34 10.78
CA CYS A 54 -23.78 2.14 11.50
C CYS A 54 -22.34 2.26 12.03
N LEU A 55 -21.99 1.40 13.00
CA LEU A 55 -20.64 1.28 13.57
C LEU A 55 -20.05 2.61 14.08
N GLN A 56 -20.88 3.42 14.74
CA GLN A 56 -20.44 4.64 15.42
C GLN A 56 -19.33 4.34 16.43
N SER A 57 -18.40 5.28 16.57
CA SER A 57 -17.29 5.17 17.50
C SER A 57 -16.89 6.56 17.98
N ASP A 58 -16.75 6.70 19.30
CA ASP A 58 -16.26 7.91 19.95
C ASP A 58 -14.72 7.99 20.00
N LEU A 59 -14.03 7.00 19.41
CA LEU A 59 -12.57 7.01 19.36
C LEU A 59 -12.07 8.21 18.53
N PRO A 60 -11.02 8.92 18.98
CA PRO A 60 -10.46 10.05 18.24
C PRO A 60 -10.11 9.70 16.79
N GLY A 61 -10.63 10.49 15.86
CA GLY A 61 -10.42 10.31 14.42
C GLY A 61 -11.24 9.19 13.77
N ALA A 62 -12.06 8.42 14.51
CA ALA A 62 -12.92 7.40 13.92
C ALA A 62 -13.99 8.02 12.99
N CYS A 63 -14.35 9.29 13.19
CA CYS A 63 -15.26 10.04 12.31
C CYS A 63 -14.71 10.31 10.90
N LEU A 64 -13.43 10.04 10.66
CA LEU A 64 -12.77 10.27 9.36
C LEU A 64 -13.15 9.24 8.32
N ILE A 65 -13.65 8.07 8.75
CA ILE A 65 -14.35 7.14 7.88
C ILE A 65 -15.72 6.91 8.50
N GLN A 66 -16.78 7.26 7.78
CA GLN A 66 -18.15 7.08 8.22
C GLN A 66 -18.83 5.96 7.44
N THR A 67 -19.77 5.30 8.08
CA THR A 67 -20.35 4.06 7.55
C THR A 67 -21.86 4.08 7.68
N HIS A 68 -22.56 3.74 6.59
CA HIS A 68 -24.01 3.79 6.52
C HIS A 68 -24.58 2.59 5.76
N ARG A 69 -25.73 2.08 6.20
CA ARG A 69 -26.61 1.25 5.37
C ARG A 69 -27.49 2.17 4.54
N ALA A 70 -27.76 1.81 3.29
CA ALA A 70 -28.68 2.55 2.46
C ALA A 70 -29.28 1.67 1.34
N LEU A 71 -30.17 2.28 0.56
CA LEU A 71 -30.66 1.77 -0.72
C LEU A 71 -30.13 2.65 -1.86
N LEU A 72 -29.67 2.00 -2.93
CA LEU A 72 -29.31 2.65 -4.18
C LEU A 72 -30.33 2.25 -5.26
N ASP A 73 -31.02 3.22 -5.83
CA ASP A 73 -31.86 2.99 -7.01
C ASP A 73 -31.00 2.60 -8.21
N THR A 74 -31.37 1.51 -8.87
CA THR A 74 -30.77 1.10 -10.13
C THR A 74 -31.84 0.82 -11.18
N ALA A 75 -31.43 0.66 -12.44
CA ALA A 75 -32.34 0.26 -13.52
C ALA A 75 -33.05 -1.08 -13.26
N ASN A 76 -32.44 -1.96 -12.44
CA ASN A 76 -32.97 -3.28 -12.11
C ASN A 76 -33.71 -3.31 -10.75
N GLY A 77 -34.00 -2.15 -10.16
CA GLY A 77 -34.61 -2.01 -8.85
C GLY A 77 -33.63 -1.54 -7.76
N PRO A 78 -34.13 -1.27 -6.54
CA PRO A 78 -33.30 -0.79 -5.44
C PRO A 78 -32.37 -1.90 -4.94
N LEU A 79 -31.10 -1.56 -4.73
CA LEU A 79 -30.09 -2.45 -4.16
C LEU A 79 -29.72 -2.02 -2.75
N GLU A 80 -29.57 -3.00 -1.86
CA GLU A 80 -29.03 -2.76 -0.53
C GLU A 80 -27.51 -2.54 -0.58
N VAL A 81 -27.06 -1.40 -0.05
CA VAL A 81 -25.65 -1.01 -0.08
C VAL A 81 -25.11 -0.71 1.31
N MET A 82 -23.83 -1.00 1.50
CA MET A 82 -23.02 -0.52 2.62
C MET A 82 -22.10 0.58 2.10
N LEU A 83 -22.28 1.79 2.61
CA LEU A 83 -21.48 2.95 2.25
C LEU A 83 -20.35 3.10 3.27
N ILE A 84 -19.11 3.28 2.79
CA ILE A 84 -17.92 3.47 3.62
C ILE A 84 -17.17 4.67 3.06
N GLY A 85 -17.24 5.83 3.72
CA GLY A 85 -16.78 7.08 3.13
C GLY A 85 -15.79 7.85 3.98
N GLN A 86 -14.72 8.31 3.35
CA GLN A 86 -13.77 9.23 3.95
C GLN A 86 -14.36 10.63 4.05
N GLN A 87 -14.49 11.13 5.28
CA GLN A 87 -14.97 12.49 5.56
C GLN A 87 -13.78 13.38 5.91
N SER A 88 -13.19 14.02 4.89
CA SER A 88 -11.95 14.80 5.02
C SER A 88 -12.08 16.09 5.84
N ALA A 89 -13.31 16.60 5.99
CA ALA A 89 -13.64 17.84 6.71
C ALA A 89 -15.07 17.76 7.28
N PRO A 90 -15.41 18.55 8.30
CA PRO A 90 -16.75 18.51 8.91
C PRO A 90 -17.89 18.88 7.96
N THR A 91 -17.63 19.77 7.01
CA THR A 91 -18.65 20.37 6.13
C THR A 91 -17.97 20.89 4.87
N SER A 92 -18.71 20.96 3.76
CA SER A 92 -18.31 21.69 2.56
C SER A 92 -18.79 23.15 2.56
N ASP A 93 -19.59 23.59 3.56
CA ASP A 93 -19.93 25.00 3.72
C ASP A 93 -18.70 25.77 4.24
N PHE A 94 -18.17 26.69 3.43
CA PHE A 94 -16.94 27.39 3.77
C PHE A 94 -17.09 28.29 5.00
N GLU A 95 -18.25 28.91 5.20
CA GLU A 95 -18.47 29.79 6.35
C GLU A 95 -18.54 28.99 7.65
N GLU A 96 -19.25 27.86 7.63
CA GLU A 96 -19.29 26.93 8.75
C GLU A 96 -17.92 26.30 9.02
N LEU A 97 -17.22 25.87 7.97
CA LEU A 97 -15.85 25.37 8.07
C LEU A 97 -14.94 26.39 8.76
N GLN A 98 -15.01 27.67 8.39
CA GLN A 98 -14.25 28.73 9.05
C GLN A 98 -14.59 28.89 10.53
N LYS A 99 -15.87 28.69 10.93
CA LYS A 99 -16.29 28.74 12.34
C LYS A 99 -15.70 27.56 13.11
N ILE A 100 -15.78 26.36 12.56
CA ILE A 100 -15.25 25.14 13.19
C ILE A 100 -13.73 25.19 13.30
N MET A 101 -13.03 25.65 12.26
CA MET A 101 -11.56 25.72 12.24
C MET A 101 -10.98 26.75 13.22
N LYS A 102 -11.78 27.70 13.69
CA LYS A 102 -11.40 28.60 14.80
C LYS A 102 -11.48 27.93 16.17
N ASN A 103 -12.21 26.82 16.30
CA ASN A 103 -12.27 26.02 17.51
C ASN A 103 -11.20 24.91 17.47
N ASN A 104 -10.11 25.13 18.19
CA ASN A 104 -8.96 24.20 18.21
C ASN A 104 -9.31 22.77 18.64
N GLY A 105 -10.35 22.56 19.44
CA GLY A 105 -10.78 21.22 19.86
C GLY A 105 -11.44 20.47 18.71
N LEU A 106 -12.43 21.10 18.05
CA LEU A 106 -13.16 20.50 16.94
C LEU A 106 -12.25 20.28 15.72
N ALA A 107 -11.37 21.23 15.40
CA ALA A 107 -10.44 21.11 14.27
C ALA A 107 -9.51 19.89 14.39
N ARG A 108 -9.06 19.56 15.62
CA ARG A 108 -8.19 18.41 15.88
C ARG A 108 -8.86 17.06 15.64
N GLN A 109 -10.17 16.94 15.91
CA GLN A 109 -10.91 15.69 15.69
C GLN A 109 -10.88 15.25 14.22
N TRP A 110 -10.81 16.21 13.31
CA TRP A 110 -10.77 15.96 11.87
C TRP A 110 -9.39 15.65 11.31
N ASN A 111 -8.33 15.64 12.13
CA ASN A 111 -6.97 15.20 11.75
C ASN A 111 -6.48 15.64 10.36
N ASN A 112 -6.85 16.86 9.92
CA ASN A 112 -6.58 17.37 8.57
C ASN A 112 -7.08 16.46 7.42
N GLY A 113 -8.11 15.64 7.66
CA GLY A 113 -8.69 14.67 6.73
C GLY A 113 -7.90 13.37 6.58
N MET A 114 -6.93 13.09 7.45
CA MET A 114 -6.08 11.91 7.37
C MET A 114 -6.60 10.78 8.26
N PRO A 115 -7.12 9.67 7.70
CA PRO A 115 -7.70 8.59 8.49
C PRO A 115 -6.70 8.00 9.50
N THR A 116 -7.20 7.80 10.72
CA THR A 116 -6.48 7.21 11.84
C THR A 116 -6.66 5.68 11.86
N PRO A 117 -5.92 4.95 12.72
CA PRO A 117 -6.16 3.53 12.94
C PRO A 117 -7.64 3.20 13.26
N ALA A 118 -8.30 3.99 14.11
CA ALA A 118 -9.70 3.77 14.47
C ALA A 118 -10.65 3.92 13.27
N ALA A 119 -10.36 4.85 12.36
CA ALA A 119 -11.14 5.01 11.13
C ALA A 119 -11.07 3.75 10.24
N TYR A 120 -9.89 3.15 10.08
CA TYR A 120 -9.75 1.91 9.32
C TYR A 120 -10.38 0.70 10.01
N GLU A 121 -10.37 0.62 11.34
CA GLU A 121 -11.11 -0.41 12.07
C GLU A 121 -12.62 -0.32 11.78
N ARG A 122 -13.18 0.89 11.76
CA ARG A 122 -14.57 1.12 11.37
C ARG A 122 -14.84 0.67 9.92
N ALA A 123 -13.93 0.98 8.99
CA ALA A 123 -14.03 0.50 7.61
C ALA A 123 -14.01 -1.03 7.50
N ILE A 124 -13.09 -1.69 8.20
CA ILE A 124 -12.98 -3.16 8.24
C ILE A 124 -14.27 -3.78 8.81
N GLY A 125 -14.80 -3.22 9.89
CA GLY A 125 -16.07 -3.66 10.49
C GLY A 125 -17.25 -3.53 9.53
N ALA A 126 -17.31 -2.44 8.75
CA ALA A 126 -18.38 -2.24 7.77
C ALA A 126 -18.28 -3.22 6.59
N ILE A 127 -17.07 -3.55 6.14
CA ILE A 127 -16.86 -4.57 5.09
C ILE A 127 -17.35 -5.94 5.56
N ASP A 128 -16.99 -6.36 6.78
CA ASP A 128 -17.44 -7.62 7.37
C ASP A 128 -18.97 -7.65 7.53
N LEU A 129 -19.55 -6.57 8.06
CA LEU A 129 -20.99 -6.43 8.23
C LEU A 129 -21.74 -6.49 6.90
N ALA A 130 -21.23 -5.83 5.85
CA ALA A 130 -21.80 -5.89 4.51
C ALA A 130 -21.79 -7.32 3.95
N GLY A 131 -20.70 -8.06 4.17
CA GLY A 131 -20.59 -9.47 3.75
C GLY A 131 -21.61 -10.38 4.45
N LYS A 132 -21.90 -10.12 5.73
CA LYS A 132 -22.92 -10.84 6.52
C LYS A 132 -24.35 -10.50 6.07
N GLU A 133 -24.61 -9.24 5.76
CA GLU A 133 -25.92 -8.74 5.35
C GLU A 133 -26.19 -8.92 3.85
N GLY A 134 -25.18 -9.28 3.05
CA GLY A 134 -25.31 -9.41 1.60
C GLY A 134 -25.43 -8.06 0.86
N ARG A 135 -24.93 -6.97 1.45
CA ARG A 135 -24.99 -5.62 0.87
C ARG A 135 -23.82 -5.36 -0.05
N LEU A 136 -24.06 -4.75 -1.22
CA LEU A 136 -22.98 -4.29 -2.09
C LEU A 136 -22.20 -3.16 -1.39
N ILE A 137 -20.87 -3.21 -1.43
CA ILE A 137 -20.03 -2.21 -0.74
C ILE A 137 -19.71 -1.06 -1.70
N ILE A 138 -19.94 0.17 -1.27
CA ILE A 138 -19.51 1.39 -1.97
C ILE A 138 -18.55 2.16 -1.07
N THR A 139 -17.29 2.25 -1.47
CA THR A 139 -16.30 3.07 -0.79
C THR A 139 -16.18 4.44 -1.46
N MET A 140 -16.08 5.51 -0.66
CA MET A 140 -16.01 6.90 -1.15
C MET A 140 -14.73 7.55 -0.61
N ILE A 141 -13.82 7.97 -1.49
CA ILE A 141 -12.44 8.33 -1.16
C ILE A 141 -12.22 9.85 -1.27
N ASP A 142 -11.73 10.43 -0.18
CA ASP A 142 -11.30 11.82 -0.06
C ASP A 142 -10.33 11.96 1.13
N THR A 143 -9.03 11.95 0.84
CA THR A 143 -7.99 12.01 1.87
C THR A 143 -6.65 12.57 1.35
N PRO A 144 -5.91 13.36 2.16
CA PRO A 144 -4.52 13.73 1.88
C PRO A 144 -3.51 12.58 2.05
N GLY A 145 -3.92 11.46 2.63
CA GLY A 145 -3.04 10.38 3.06
C GLY A 145 -3.46 9.85 4.43
N ALA A 146 -2.88 8.73 4.85
CA ALA A 146 -3.09 8.23 6.21
C ALA A 146 -2.25 9.02 7.22
N ASP A 147 -2.69 9.02 8.47
CA ASP A 147 -2.05 9.73 9.58
C ASP A 147 -0.56 9.32 9.76
N PRO A 148 0.41 10.23 9.51
CA PRO A 148 1.83 9.95 9.61
C PRO A 148 2.39 10.40 10.97
N THR A 149 1.79 9.90 12.06
CA THR A 149 2.21 10.18 13.44
C THR A 149 2.71 8.93 14.16
N GLU A 150 3.51 9.12 15.22
CA GLU A 150 3.96 8.01 16.08
C GLU A 150 2.76 7.36 16.79
N GLU A 151 1.75 8.16 17.15
CA GLU A 151 0.49 7.69 17.74
C GLU A 151 -0.30 6.80 16.77
N ALA A 152 -0.39 7.16 15.49
CA ALA A 152 -1.06 6.31 14.49
C ALA A 152 -0.31 5.00 14.24
N GLU A 153 1.03 5.04 14.23
CA GLU A 153 1.87 3.85 14.12
C GLU A 153 1.72 2.94 15.35
N ALA A 154 1.63 3.52 16.54
CA ALA A 154 1.35 2.80 17.78
C ALA A 154 -0.06 2.18 17.79
N GLY A 155 -0.99 2.77 17.04
CA GLY A 155 -2.30 2.17 16.76
C GLY A 155 -2.29 1.15 15.60
N GLY A 156 -1.15 0.87 14.98
CA GLY A 156 -1.02 -0.14 13.93
C GLY A 156 -1.53 0.26 12.55
N ILE A 157 -1.40 1.54 12.19
CA ILE A 157 -1.93 2.08 10.92
C ILE A 157 -1.56 1.26 9.69
N ALA A 158 -0.31 0.79 9.57
CA ALA A 158 0.13 -0.02 8.43
C ALA A 158 -0.67 -1.33 8.31
N TRP A 159 -0.86 -2.00 9.44
CA TRP A 159 -1.52 -3.30 9.52
C TRP A 159 -3.02 -3.19 9.28
N LYS A 160 -3.64 -2.09 9.72
CA LYS A 160 -5.06 -1.79 9.49
C LYS A 160 -5.35 -1.42 8.03
N ILE A 161 -4.46 -0.65 7.40
CA ILE A 161 -4.55 -0.39 5.95
C ILE A 161 -4.43 -1.70 5.16
N GLY A 162 -3.44 -2.54 5.50
CA GLY A 162 -3.28 -3.87 4.91
C GLY A 162 -4.51 -4.76 5.11
N LYS A 163 -5.06 -4.80 6.32
CA LYS A 163 -6.26 -5.57 6.63
C LYS A 163 -7.50 -5.05 5.90
N CYS A 164 -7.65 -3.74 5.72
CA CYS A 164 -8.75 -3.15 4.96
C CYS A 164 -8.73 -3.61 3.48
N MET A 165 -7.55 -3.58 2.84
CA MET A 165 -7.39 -4.11 1.48
C MET A 165 -7.64 -5.63 1.41
N GLN A 166 -7.17 -6.40 2.39
CA GLN A 166 -7.48 -7.82 2.48
C GLN A 166 -8.99 -8.05 2.57
N SER A 167 -9.69 -7.34 3.46
CA SER A 167 -11.13 -7.50 3.65
C SER A 167 -11.92 -7.17 2.38
N LEU A 168 -11.50 -6.16 1.61
CA LEU A 168 -12.11 -5.89 0.29
C LEU A 168 -11.80 -7.00 -0.72
N ALA A 169 -10.55 -7.47 -0.79
CA ALA A 169 -10.16 -8.54 -1.70
C ALA A 169 -10.91 -9.86 -1.41
N GLU A 170 -11.19 -10.15 -0.15
CA GLU A 170 -11.88 -11.37 0.32
C GLU A 170 -13.41 -11.21 0.43
N SER A 171 -13.93 -9.99 0.21
CA SER A 171 -15.34 -9.68 0.37
C SER A 171 -16.25 -10.63 -0.44
N PRO A 172 -17.29 -11.21 0.17
CA PRO A 172 -18.22 -12.13 -0.50
C PRO A 172 -19.32 -11.41 -1.27
N VAL A 173 -19.29 -10.07 -1.31
CA VAL A 173 -20.25 -9.20 -2.01
C VAL A 173 -19.49 -8.32 -3.01
N PRO A 174 -20.14 -7.80 -4.06
CA PRO A 174 -19.48 -6.91 -4.99
C PRO A 174 -19.09 -5.59 -4.33
N THR A 175 -18.07 -4.94 -4.89
CA THR A 175 -17.44 -3.75 -4.33
C THR A 175 -17.21 -2.68 -5.41
N ILE A 176 -17.56 -1.43 -5.10
CA ILE A 176 -17.28 -0.25 -5.95
C ILE A 176 -16.53 0.76 -5.10
N SER A 177 -15.49 1.37 -5.65
CA SER A 177 -14.83 2.53 -5.03
C SER A 177 -14.97 3.76 -5.89
N VAL A 178 -15.19 4.93 -5.29
CA VAL A 178 -15.30 6.22 -5.97
C VAL A 178 -14.28 7.19 -5.38
N ILE A 179 -13.35 7.67 -6.21
CA ILE A 179 -12.45 8.77 -5.84
C ILE A 179 -13.18 10.08 -6.08
N MET A 180 -13.64 10.74 -5.02
CA MET A 180 -14.50 11.93 -5.10
C MET A 180 -13.71 13.22 -5.36
N ASN A 181 -12.59 13.35 -4.64
CA ASN A 181 -11.82 14.58 -4.48
C ASN A 181 -10.33 14.27 -4.62
N ARG A 182 -9.54 14.38 -3.55
CA ARG A 182 -8.13 13.97 -3.57
C ARG A 182 -8.02 12.56 -2.99
N GLY A 183 -7.51 11.60 -3.75
CA GLY A 183 -7.11 10.28 -3.24
C GLY A 183 -5.58 10.18 -3.16
N CYS A 184 -5.02 10.15 -1.95
CA CYS A 184 -3.56 10.11 -1.78
C CYS A 184 -3.06 8.91 -0.98
N SER A 185 -2.04 8.24 -1.51
CA SER A 185 -1.17 7.27 -0.83
C SER A 185 -1.91 6.07 -0.19
N GLY A 186 -1.29 5.49 0.85
CA GLY A 186 -1.88 4.49 1.75
C GLY A 186 -3.28 4.86 2.26
N GLY A 187 -3.53 6.16 2.40
CA GLY A 187 -4.82 6.75 2.77
C GLY A 187 -5.96 6.32 1.87
N ALA A 188 -5.76 6.50 0.56
CA ALA A 188 -6.76 6.21 -0.45
C ALA A 188 -6.76 4.73 -0.85
N ILE A 189 -5.58 4.15 -1.09
CA ILE A 189 -5.44 2.79 -1.65
C ILE A 189 -6.07 1.70 -0.77
N ALA A 190 -6.17 1.96 0.55
CA ALA A 190 -6.84 1.09 1.51
C ALA A 190 -8.26 0.69 1.06
N MET A 191 -8.95 1.60 0.37
CA MET A 191 -10.37 1.48 0.04
C MET A 191 -10.67 1.39 -1.47
N THR A 192 -9.65 1.46 -2.33
CA THR A 192 -9.83 1.41 -3.80
C THR A 192 -9.62 0.01 -4.40
N GLY A 193 -9.31 -0.99 -3.57
CA GLY A 193 -9.13 -2.39 -3.95
C GLY A 193 -10.41 -3.12 -4.37
N CYS A 194 -11.29 -2.48 -5.13
CA CYS A 194 -12.64 -2.94 -5.43
C CYS A 194 -12.80 -3.62 -6.81
N ASP A 195 -13.97 -4.21 -7.07
CA ASP A 195 -14.35 -4.82 -8.35
C ASP A 195 -14.55 -3.77 -9.45
N ARG A 196 -14.97 -2.55 -9.07
CA ARG A 196 -14.96 -1.36 -9.92
C ARG A 196 -14.34 -0.17 -9.20
N VAL A 197 -13.53 0.61 -9.92
CA VAL A 197 -12.89 1.84 -9.46
C VAL A 197 -13.36 2.98 -10.34
N LEU A 198 -14.17 3.87 -9.79
CA LEU A 198 -14.65 5.08 -10.43
C LEU A 198 -13.90 6.29 -9.87
N ALA A 199 -13.89 7.39 -10.62
CA ALA A 199 -13.36 8.66 -10.13
C ALA A 199 -14.13 9.84 -10.72
N MET A 200 -14.30 10.90 -9.94
CA MET A 200 -14.88 12.15 -10.44
C MET A 200 -13.93 12.81 -11.44
N GLU A 201 -14.46 13.48 -12.46
CA GLU A 201 -13.66 14.01 -13.56
C GLU A 201 -12.50 14.93 -13.12
N TYR A 202 -12.72 15.73 -12.07
CA TYR A 202 -11.70 16.66 -11.53
C TYR A 202 -11.06 16.17 -10.22
N SER A 203 -11.13 14.87 -9.93
CA SER A 203 -10.40 14.26 -8.80
C SER A 203 -8.93 13.98 -9.14
N THR A 204 -8.13 13.76 -8.10
CA THR A 204 -6.74 13.30 -8.24
C THR A 204 -6.51 11.96 -7.56
N TYR A 205 -5.56 11.19 -8.10
CA TYR A 205 -5.14 9.91 -7.52
C TYR A 205 -3.62 9.77 -7.55
N LEU A 206 -2.97 9.92 -6.40
CA LEU A 206 -1.53 10.12 -6.29
C LEU A 206 -0.89 9.27 -5.19
N VAL A 207 0.38 8.88 -5.39
CA VAL A 207 1.18 8.12 -4.42
C VAL A 207 1.52 8.97 -3.19
N ILE A 208 1.76 10.26 -3.41
CA ILE A 208 2.26 11.21 -2.43
C ILE A 208 2.06 12.63 -2.96
N SER A 209 1.90 13.62 -2.07
CA SER A 209 1.68 15.01 -2.48
C SER A 209 2.83 15.54 -3.36
N PRO A 210 2.56 16.47 -4.29
CA PRO A 210 3.61 17.04 -5.14
C PRO A 210 4.75 17.71 -4.35
N GLU A 211 4.44 18.35 -3.22
CA GLU A 211 5.43 18.98 -2.35
C GLU A 211 6.35 17.96 -1.68
N ALA A 212 5.78 16.86 -1.19
CA ALA A 212 6.54 15.79 -0.57
C ALA A 212 7.33 14.99 -1.62
N CYS A 213 6.77 14.78 -2.81
CA CYS A 213 7.49 14.24 -3.96
C CYS A 213 8.72 15.07 -4.31
N SER A 214 8.54 16.39 -4.42
CA SER A 214 9.63 17.32 -4.67
C SER A 214 10.71 17.26 -3.59
N SER A 215 10.30 17.22 -2.31
CA SER A 215 11.23 17.14 -1.16
C SER A 215 12.09 15.87 -1.19
N ILE A 216 11.51 14.74 -1.61
CA ILE A 216 12.20 13.45 -1.65
C ILE A 216 13.10 13.33 -2.88
N LEU A 217 12.55 13.59 -4.08
CA LEU A 217 13.25 13.32 -5.34
C LEU A 217 14.18 14.46 -5.76
N PHE A 218 13.80 15.70 -5.50
CA PHE A 218 14.57 16.89 -5.89
C PHE A 218 15.26 17.59 -4.70
N ARG A 219 15.09 17.09 -3.47
CA ARG A 219 15.65 17.67 -2.23
C ARG A 219 15.25 19.13 -2.01
N THR A 220 14.09 19.55 -2.53
CA THR A 220 13.53 20.91 -2.40
C THR A 220 12.01 20.84 -2.45
N ARG A 221 11.27 21.81 -1.89
CA ARG A 221 9.81 21.91 -2.08
C ARG A 221 9.41 22.73 -3.32
N ASN A 222 10.35 23.48 -3.91
CA ASN A 222 10.04 24.48 -4.95
C ASN A 222 9.75 23.87 -6.33
N LYS A 223 9.89 22.55 -6.49
CA LYS A 223 9.59 21.83 -7.74
C LYS A 223 8.28 21.05 -7.64
N ALA A 224 7.35 21.46 -6.78
CA ALA A 224 6.04 20.82 -6.62
C ALA A 224 5.24 20.80 -7.94
N SER A 225 5.24 21.87 -8.72
CA SER A 225 4.53 21.91 -10.01
C SER A 225 5.09 20.91 -11.01
N LEU A 226 6.43 20.86 -11.16
CA LEU A 226 7.09 19.86 -11.98
C LEU A 226 6.80 18.45 -11.48
N ALA A 227 6.83 18.23 -10.15
CA ALA A 227 6.53 16.93 -9.56
C ALA A 227 5.09 16.48 -9.84
N ALA A 228 4.11 17.39 -9.82
CA ALA A 228 2.72 17.11 -10.18
C ALA A 228 2.62 16.67 -11.65
N GLU A 229 3.26 17.41 -12.55
CA GLU A 229 3.24 17.16 -13.99
C GLU A 229 3.83 15.79 -14.35
N ILE A 230 5.06 15.53 -13.91
CA ILE A 230 5.75 14.27 -14.23
C ILE A 230 5.13 13.04 -13.55
N SER A 231 4.32 13.23 -12.50
CA SER A 231 3.70 12.12 -11.76
C SER A 231 2.31 11.74 -12.27
N GLN A 232 1.75 12.49 -13.24
CA GLN A 232 0.43 12.23 -13.85
C GLN A 232 -0.67 11.95 -12.82
N ILE A 233 -0.94 12.94 -11.98
CA ILE A 233 -1.66 12.77 -10.72
C ILE A 233 -3.19 12.85 -10.82
N THR A 234 -3.77 13.18 -11.99
CA THR A 234 -5.23 13.28 -12.10
C THR A 234 -5.86 11.91 -12.32
N SER A 235 -7.12 11.79 -11.92
CA SER A 235 -7.89 10.57 -12.18
C SER A 235 -8.10 10.32 -13.68
N ARG A 236 -7.99 11.34 -14.52
CA ARG A 236 -8.03 11.20 -15.99
C ARG A 236 -6.83 10.43 -16.51
N GLU A 237 -5.61 10.73 -16.04
CA GLU A 237 -4.45 9.92 -16.41
C GLU A 237 -4.54 8.51 -15.82
N ALA A 238 -5.03 8.36 -14.58
CA ALA A 238 -5.27 7.04 -14.00
C ALA A 238 -6.23 6.19 -14.85
N HIS A 239 -7.30 6.79 -15.39
CA HIS A 239 -8.20 6.12 -16.34
C HIS A 239 -7.49 5.76 -17.65
N ALA A 240 -6.70 6.68 -18.23
CA ALA A 240 -5.91 6.41 -19.44
C ALA A 240 -4.90 5.26 -19.25
N HIS A 241 -4.42 5.04 -18.02
CA HIS A 241 -3.53 3.94 -17.68
C HIS A 241 -4.25 2.62 -17.35
N GLY A 242 -5.59 2.60 -17.32
CA GLY A 242 -6.39 1.43 -16.95
C GLY A 242 -6.41 1.16 -15.44
N ILE A 243 -6.15 2.17 -14.62
CA ILE A 243 -6.16 2.09 -13.16
C ILE A 243 -7.57 2.38 -12.61
N VAL A 244 -8.21 3.39 -13.20
CA VAL A 244 -9.61 3.76 -12.95
C VAL A 244 -10.43 3.16 -14.10
N ASP A 245 -11.51 2.45 -13.77
CA ASP A 245 -12.35 1.75 -14.73
C ASP A 245 -13.28 2.71 -15.49
N ASP A 246 -13.70 3.81 -14.85
CA ASP A 246 -14.61 4.79 -15.46
C ASP A 246 -14.51 6.16 -14.77
N LEU A 247 -14.80 7.22 -15.51
CA LEU A 247 -14.83 8.60 -15.02
C LEU A 247 -16.28 9.09 -14.89
N VAL A 248 -16.62 9.61 -13.72
CA VAL A 248 -17.91 10.26 -13.48
C VAL A 248 -17.82 11.70 -13.99
N PRO A 249 -18.58 12.06 -15.06
CA PRO A 249 -18.43 13.36 -15.70
C PRO A 249 -18.96 14.50 -14.82
N GLU A 250 -18.28 15.64 -14.88
CA GLU A 250 -18.68 16.89 -14.24
C GLU A 250 -18.98 17.96 -15.33
N PRO A 251 -20.03 17.75 -16.16
CA PRO A 251 -20.21 18.47 -17.44
C PRO A 251 -20.58 19.95 -17.27
N GLU A 252 -21.26 20.28 -16.18
CA GLU A 252 -21.61 21.67 -15.85
C GLU A 252 -20.40 22.43 -15.26
N GLY A 253 -19.34 21.72 -14.88
CA GLY A 253 -18.17 22.27 -14.20
C GLY A 253 -17.90 21.57 -12.86
N PRO A 254 -16.96 22.08 -12.06
CA PRO A 254 -16.44 21.37 -10.89
C PRO A 254 -17.45 21.33 -9.74
N ALA A 255 -17.45 20.23 -9.00
CA ALA A 255 -18.46 19.91 -7.99
C ALA A 255 -18.63 20.95 -6.87
N HIS A 256 -17.63 21.79 -6.57
CA HIS A 256 -17.80 22.88 -5.59
C HIS A 256 -18.65 24.04 -6.10
N ARG A 257 -18.88 24.14 -7.42
CA ARG A 257 -19.80 25.10 -8.04
C ARG A 257 -21.10 24.43 -8.47
N PHE A 258 -21.04 23.18 -8.91
CA PHE A 258 -22.17 22.44 -9.48
C PHE A 258 -22.46 21.13 -8.73
N ALA A 259 -22.60 21.22 -7.41
CA ALA A 259 -22.74 20.06 -6.52
C ALA A 259 -23.90 19.13 -6.90
N GLU A 260 -25.08 19.68 -7.20
CA GLU A 260 -26.24 18.87 -7.57
C GLU A 260 -26.07 18.17 -8.93
N ALA A 261 -25.38 18.81 -9.87
CA ALA A 261 -25.04 18.17 -11.15
C ALA A 261 -24.06 17.01 -10.94
N ALA A 262 -23.02 17.21 -10.13
CA ALA A 262 -22.06 16.18 -9.76
C ALA A 262 -22.74 14.98 -9.05
N LYS A 263 -23.68 15.24 -8.13
CA LYS A 263 -24.48 14.20 -7.46
C LYS A 263 -25.35 13.41 -8.45
N ARG A 264 -25.98 14.07 -9.41
CA ARG A 264 -26.77 13.39 -10.47
C ARG A 264 -25.88 12.48 -11.32
N SER A 265 -24.74 12.98 -11.79
CA SER A 265 -23.76 12.17 -12.55
C SER A 265 -23.31 10.96 -11.74
N LEU A 266 -23.00 11.16 -10.46
CA LEU A 266 -22.56 10.08 -9.59
C LEU A 266 -23.67 9.04 -9.32
N LYS A 267 -24.92 9.48 -9.06
CA LYS A 267 -26.07 8.57 -8.91
C LYS A 267 -26.23 7.69 -10.14
N GLN A 268 -26.15 8.28 -11.33
CA GLN A 268 -26.27 7.54 -12.59
C GLN A 268 -25.13 6.53 -12.77
N ALA A 269 -23.87 6.94 -12.56
CA ALA A 269 -22.72 6.05 -12.68
C ALA A 269 -22.79 4.89 -11.68
N LEU A 270 -23.07 5.18 -10.41
CA LEU A 270 -23.23 4.15 -9.37
C LEU A 270 -24.36 3.19 -9.71
N GLY A 271 -25.52 3.69 -10.14
CA GLY A 271 -26.67 2.84 -10.51
C GLY A 271 -26.33 1.86 -11.64
N ASN A 272 -25.60 2.32 -12.65
CA ASN A 272 -25.17 1.48 -13.79
C ASN A 272 -24.16 0.40 -13.36
N HIS A 273 -23.09 0.79 -12.66
CA HIS A 273 -22.04 -0.15 -12.23
C HIS A 273 -22.55 -1.12 -11.16
N ALA A 274 -23.39 -0.67 -10.23
CA ALA A 274 -23.99 -1.52 -9.20
C ALA A 274 -24.95 -2.54 -9.80
N ALA A 275 -25.79 -2.15 -10.76
CA ALA A 275 -26.67 -3.09 -11.47
C ALA A 275 -25.88 -4.18 -12.21
N ALA A 276 -24.79 -3.80 -12.89
CA ALA A 276 -23.94 -4.74 -13.61
C ALA A 276 -23.23 -5.73 -12.67
N LEU A 277 -22.72 -5.25 -11.53
CA LEU A 277 -22.07 -6.10 -10.54
C LEU A 277 -23.05 -6.99 -9.76
N ALA A 278 -24.25 -6.50 -9.47
CA ALA A 278 -25.28 -7.28 -8.79
C ALA A 278 -25.80 -8.46 -9.62
N ALA A 279 -25.60 -8.44 -10.95
CA ALA A 279 -25.92 -9.56 -11.83
C ALA A 279 -24.91 -10.71 -11.74
N ILE A 280 -23.75 -10.52 -11.09
CA ILE A 280 -22.72 -11.56 -10.94
C ILE A 280 -23.15 -12.53 -9.84
N PRO A 281 -23.21 -13.85 -10.10
CA PRO A 281 -23.53 -14.85 -9.08
C PRO A 281 -22.55 -14.81 -7.91
N ARG A 282 -23.05 -14.90 -6.69
CA ARG A 282 -22.28 -14.69 -5.44
C ARG A 282 -21.04 -15.58 -5.35
N GLU A 283 -21.19 -16.83 -5.78
CA GLU A 283 -20.16 -17.87 -5.83
C GLU A 283 -19.00 -17.53 -6.78
N THR A 284 -19.24 -16.72 -7.81
CA THR A 284 -18.23 -16.34 -8.83
C THR A 284 -17.63 -14.94 -8.63
N ILE A 285 -18.08 -14.18 -7.63
CA ILE A 285 -17.59 -12.81 -7.37
C ILE A 285 -16.06 -12.78 -7.24
N PHE A 286 -15.49 -13.74 -6.50
CA PHE A 286 -14.05 -13.79 -6.31
C PHE A 286 -13.28 -14.10 -7.61
N GLU A 287 -13.85 -14.93 -8.49
CA GLU A 287 -13.26 -15.24 -9.80
C GLU A 287 -13.29 -14.02 -10.73
N HIS A 288 -14.40 -13.28 -10.75
CA HIS A 288 -14.50 -12.00 -11.44
C HIS A 288 -13.47 -10.99 -10.92
N ARG A 289 -13.27 -10.92 -9.60
CA ARG A 289 -12.24 -10.08 -8.98
C ARG A 289 -10.84 -10.48 -9.42
N ILE A 290 -10.55 -11.78 -9.49
CA ILE A 290 -9.28 -12.28 -10.02
C ILE A 290 -9.08 -11.80 -11.46
N GLU A 291 -10.09 -11.90 -12.33
CA GLU A 291 -9.96 -11.47 -13.72
C GLU A 291 -9.65 -9.97 -13.81
N LYS A 292 -10.39 -9.14 -13.07
CA LYS A 292 -10.18 -7.69 -13.01
C LYS A 292 -8.75 -7.34 -12.57
N TRP A 293 -8.27 -7.93 -11.48
CA TRP A 293 -6.97 -7.59 -10.91
C TRP A 293 -5.79 -8.25 -11.62
N ARG A 294 -6.02 -9.32 -12.39
CA ARG A 294 -4.98 -9.92 -13.26
C ARG A 294 -4.44 -8.89 -14.25
N GLY A 295 -5.32 -8.10 -14.86
CA GLY A 295 -4.98 -7.10 -15.88
C GLY A 295 -4.34 -5.81 -15.37
N ILE A 296 -4.23 -5.61 -14.05
CA ILE A 296 -3.68 -4.36 -13.48
C ILE A 296 -2.15 -4.35 -13.51
N GLY A 297 -1.59 -3.23 -13.96
CA GLY A 297 -0.14 -2.99 -14.03
C GLY A 297 0.43 -3.18 -15.42
N LYS A 298 1.59 -2.55 -15.67
CA LYS A 298 2.36 -2.66 -16.91
C LYS A 298 3.83 -2.86 -16.54
N TRP A 299 4.54 -3.66 -17.32
CA TRP A 299 5.95 -3.96 -17.09
C TRP A 299 6.62 -4.21 -18.44
N ASP A 300 7.94 -4.07 -18.44
CA ASP A 300 8.77 -4.43 -19.59
C ASP A 300 9.23 -5.88 -19.44
N THR A 301 9.76 -6.43 -20.53
CA THR A 301 10.39 -7.75 -20.54
C THR A 301 11.80 -7.69 -21.09
N LEU A 302 12.71 -8.45 -20.50
CA LEU A 302 14.06 -8.65 -21.02
C LEU A 302 14.20 -10.01 -21.72
N SER A 303 15.12 -10.09 -22.68
CA SER A 303 15.51 -11.38 -23.25
C SER A 303 16.26 -12.24 -22.23
N GLU A 304 16.20 -13.56 -22.40
CA GLU A 304 16.93 -14.49 -21.53
C GLU A 304 18.45 -14.23 -21.55
N SER A 305 19.01 -13.87 -22.72
CA SER A 305 20.40 -13.47 -22.84
C SER A 305 20.77 -12.23 -22.02
N ALA A 306 19.86 -11.25 -21.94
CA ALA A 306 20.07 -10.04 -21.16
C ALA A 306 19.99 -10.31 -19.66
N VAL A 307 19.03 -11.14 -19.23
CA VAL A 307 18.91 -11.59 -17.83
C VAL A 307 20.18 -12.36 -17.43
N ALA A 308 20.59 -13.35 -18.23
CA ALA A 308 21.78 -14.15 -17.95
C ALA A 308 23.07 -13.31 -17.89
N ALA A 309 23.21 -12.29 -18.74
CA ALA A 309 24.40 -11.43 -18.76
C ALA A 309 24.56 -10.55 -17.51
N MET A 310 23.46 -10.21 -16.83
CA MET A 310 23.50 -9.38 -15.60
C MET A 310 23.43 -10.20 -14.31
N GLN A 311 22.91 -11.43 -14.38
CA GLN A 311 22.59 -12.24 -13.23
C GLN A 311 23.86 -12.58 -12.43
N LYS A 312 23.86 -12.18 -11.15
CA LYS A 312 24.91 -12.58 -10.20
C LYS A 312 24.33 -12.66 -8.80
N GLN A 313 24.86 -13.59 -8.02
CA GLN A 313 24.54 -13.73 -6.61
C GLN A 313 25.33 -12.67 -5.82
N VAL A 314 24.63 -11.72 -5.22
CA VAL A 314 25.26 -10.66 -4.40
C VAL A 314 24.86 -10.87 -2.95
N SER A 315 25.80 -11.34 -2.14
CA SER A 315 25.67 -11.37 -0.68
C SER A 315 26.13 -10.04 -0.06
N ARG A 316 25.42 -9.59 0.98
CA ARG A 316 25.79 -8.42 1.81
C ARG A 316 26.05 -8.80 3.25
N LYS A 317 26.12 -10.10 3.54
CA LYS A 317 26.50 -10.60 4.86
C LYS A 317 27.89 -10.09 5.23
N LEU A 318 28.04 -9.53 6.44
CA LEU A 318 29.36 -9.19 6.96
C LEU A 318 30.16 -10.48 7.14
N LYS A 319 31.38 -10.51 6.61
CA LYS A 319 32.31 -11.63 6.79
C LYS A 319 33.10 -11.44 8.07
N LYS A 320 33.35 -12.55 8.77
CA LYS A 320 34.31 -12.59 9.87
C LYS A 320 35.71 -12.33 9.28
N PRO A 321 36.52 -11.40 9.84
CA PRO A 321 37.89 -11.23 9.41
C PRO A 321 38.73 -12.45 9.77
N ASP A 322 39.67 -12.83 8.90
CA ASP A 322 40.51 -14.02 9.11
C ASP A 322 41.50 -13.81 10.27
N ASP A 323 42.09 -12.62 10.37
CA ASP A 323 43.14 -12.30 11.35
C ASP A 323 42.62 -11.71 12.67
N SER A 324 41.30 -11.51 12.81
CA SER A 324 40.74 -10.87 14.01
C SER A 324 39.27 -11.19 14.23
N PRO A 325 38.84 -11.46 15.48
CA PRO A 325 37.42 -11.60 15.79
C PRO A 325 36.67 -10.26 15.81
N PHE A 326 37.33 -9.13 15.55
CA PHE A 326 36.77 -7.80 15.68
C PHE A 326 36.52 -7.10 14.33
N ILE A 327 35.39 -6.42 14.22
CA ILE A 327 35.02 -5.52 13.12
C ILE A 327 35.30 -4.08 13.51
N LYS A 328 35.82 -3.29 12.57
CA LYS A 328 36.03 -1.86 12.75
C LYS A 328 34.71 -1.15 13.11
N ARG A 329 34.71 -0.41 14.21
CA ARG A 329 33.55 0.38 14.63
C ARG A 329 33.27 1.53 13.65
N HIS A 330 32.00 1.81 13.38
CA HIS A 330 31.62 2.92 12.50
C HIS A 330 32.00 4.30 13.10
N SER A 331 32.32 5.26 12.23
CA SER A 331 33.03 6.50 12.60
C SER A 331 32.30 7.45 13.55
N ARG A 332 30.97 7.30 13.68
CA ARG A 332 30.08 8.21 14.44
C ARG A 332 29.37 7.52 15.62
N CYS A 333 29.92 6.42 16.15
CA CYS A 333 29.31 5.69 17.27
C CYS A 333 29.24 6.54 18.54
N ARG A 334 28.02 6.89 18.97
CA ARG A 334 27.74 7.61 20.23
C ARG A 334 26.51 7.03 20.91
N ASP A 335 26.57 6.87 22.22
CA ASP A 335 25.37 6.50 22.99
C ASP A 335 24.41 7.69 23.17
N SER A 336 23.31 7.46 23.90
CA SER A 336 22.32 8.49 24.22
C SER A 336 22.84 9.64 25.08
N SER A 337 23.95 9.45 25.81
CA SER A 337 24.62 10.52 26.57
C SER A 337 25.59 11.34 25.72
N GLY A 338 25.80 10.94 24.46
CA GLY A 338 26.75 11.58 23.55
C GLY A 338 28.19 11.08 23.71
N ARG A 339 28.45 10.11 24.59
CA ARG A 339 29.76 9.47 24.77
C ARG A 339 30.13 8.73 23.50
N ARG A 340 31.35 8.96 23.01
CA ARG A 340 31.88 8.34 21.79
C ARG A 340 32.62 7.05 22.08
N PHE A 341 32.41 6.04 21.25
CA PHE A 341 33.06 4.74 21.31
C PHE A 341 33.98 4.55 20.11
N TYR A 342 35.14 3.94 20.34
CA TYR A 342 36.22 3.79 19.35
C TYR A 342 36.73 2.36 19.22
N ASP A 343 36.57 1.55 20.27
CA ASP A 343 36.93 0.14 20.35
C ASP A 343 36.24 -0.65 19.22
N PRO A 344 36.94 -1.58 18.55
CA PRO A 344 36.31 -2.40 17.52
C PRO A 344 35.30 -3.37 18.15
N VAL A 345 34.31 -3.81 17.38
CA VAL A 345 33.19 -4.61 17.89
C VAL A 345 33.41 -6.08 17.57
N LEU A 346 33.20 -6.97 18.55
CA LEU A 346 33.27 -8.41 18.33
C LEU A 346 32.27 -8.84 17.24
N PHE A 347 32.73 -9.58 16.22
CA PHE A 347 31.91 -10.04 15.11
C PHE A 347 30.73 -10.89 15.58
N GLU A 348 30.96 -11.82 16.50
CA GLU A 348 29.92 -12.69 17.06
C GLU A 348 28.83 -11.91 17.79
N ARG A 349 29.22 -10.82 18.49
CA ARG A 349 28.24 -9.91 19.11
C ARG A 349 27.42 -9.18 18.06
N LEU A 350 28.04 -8.69 16.99
CA LEU A 350 27.30 -8.05 15.89
C LEU A 350 26.34 -9.05 15.22
N LEU A 351 26.78 -10.27 14.95
CA LEU A 351 25.93 -11.31 14.37
C LEU A 351 24.75 -11.61 15.27
N ALA A 352 24.97 -11.78 16.58
CA ALA A 352 23.93 -12.05 17.56
C ALA A 352 22.90 -10.91 17.69
N GLU A 353 23.31 -9.66 17.41
CA GLU A 353 22.46 -8.46 17.46
C GLU A 353 21.92 -8.06 16.07
N ASN A 354 21.92 -8.97 15.08
CA ASN A 354 21.47 -8.69 13.70
C ASN A 354 22.19 -7.48 13.07
N TYR A 355 23.51 -7.43 13.23
CA TYR A 355 24.39 -6.39 12.71
C TYR A 355 24.03 -4.97 13.19
N VAL A 356 23.30 -4.84 14.30
CA VAL A 356 22.99 -3.56 14.94
C VAL A 356 23.99 -3.29 16.06
N CYS A 357 24.54 -2.08 16.06
CA CYS A 357 25.42 -1.60 17.12
C CYS A 357 24.65 -1.45 18.44
N SER A 358 25.03 -2.19 19.47
CA SER A 358 24.40 -2.14 20.81
C SER A 358 24.44 -0.75 21.46
N GLU A 359 25.44 0.06 21.13
CA GLU A 359 25.65 1.35 21.78
C GLU A 359 24.76 2.45 21.20
N CYS A 360 24.58 2.47 19.87
CA CYS A 360 23.96 3.60 19.16
C CYS A 360 22.85 3.22 18.17
N GLY A 361 22.59 1.93 17.95
CA GLY A 361 21.58 1.45 17.01
C GLY A 361 21.98 1.53 15.53
N TYR A 362 23.24 1.85 15.20
CA TYR A 362 23.71 1.86 13.81
C TYR A 362 23.72 0.44 13.23
N ARG A 363 23.04 0.25 12.11
CA ARG A 363 23.05 -1.00 11.34
C ARG A 363 24.26 -1.04 10.40
N TYR A 364 25.14 -2.03 10.59
CA TYR A 364 26.34 -2.21 9.76
C TYR A 364 26.04 -2.75 8.38
N THR A 365 25.08 -3.67 8.25
CA THR A 365 24.67 -4.21 6.96
C THR A 365 23.19 -4.61 6.97
N ARG A 366 22.64 -4.73 5.77
CA ARG A 366 21.34 -5.37 5.51
C ARG A 366 21.61 -6.57 4.63
N LEU A 367 20.97 -7.69 4.96
CA LEU A 367 21.01 -8.88 4.13
C LEU A 367 20.37 -8.60 2.76
N SER A 368 20.92 -9.24 1.74
CA SER A 368 20.39 -9.25 0.37
C SER A 368 19.30 -10.29 0.20
N ALA A 369 18.60 -10.26 -0.94
CA ALA A 369 17.68 -11.34 -1.29
C ALA A 369 18.38 -12.71 -1.33
N GLN A 370 19.62 -12.77 -1.82
CA GLN A 370 20.41 -13.99 -1.84
C GLN A 370 20.75 -14.49 -0.44
N ASP A 371 21.07 -13.59 0.49
CA ASP A 371 21.36 -13.99 1.88
C ASP A 371 20.13 -14.65 2.54
N TYR A 372 18.91 -14.18 2.26
CA TYR A 372 17.69 -14.83 2.76
C TYR A 372 17.38 -16.16 2.05
N ILE A 373 17.67 -16.27 0.76
CA ILE A 373 17.63 -17.55 0.03
C ILE A 373 18.52 -18.57 0.74
N ASP A 374 19.78 -18.21 1.03
CA ASP A 374 20.76 -19.09 1.66
C ASP A 374 20.45 -19.41 3.13
N LEU A 375 19.78 -18.49 3.85
CA LEU A 375 19.39 -18.69 5.24
C LEU A 375 18.18 -19.61 5.40
N VAL A 376 17.20 -19.53 4.50
CA VAL A 376 15.91 -20.20 4.65
C VAL A 376 15.87 -21.53 3.90
N LEU A 377 16.39 -21.58 2.68
CA LEU A 377 16.25 -22.75 1.82
C LEU A 377 17.38 -23.76 2.02
N ASP A 378 17.10 -25.00 1.65
CA ASP A 378 18.13 -26.04 1.58
C ASP A 378 19.18 -25.66 0.55
N ARG A 379 20.43 -26.05 0.83
CA ARG A 379 21.57 -25.73 -0.01
C ARG A 379 21.31 -26.14 -1.47
N GLU A 380 21.59 -25.23 -2.40
CA GLU A 380 21.47 -25.43 -3.85
C GLU A 380 20.06 -25.78 -4.38
N SER A 381 19.02 -25.67 -3.53
CA SER A 381 17.63 -25.96 -3.91
C SER A 381 16.95 -24.84 -4.70
N PHE A 382 17.40 -23.58 -4.55
CA PHE A 382 16.73 -22.45 -5.18
C PHE A 382 16.83 -22.49 -6.70
N ARG A 383 15.70 -22.30 -7.37
CA ARG A 383 15.56 -22.18 -8.83
C ARG A 383 14.62 -21.02 -9.15
N GLU A 384 15.16 -19.94 -9.70
CA GLU A 384 14.37 -18.77 -10.10
C GLU A 384 13.33 -19.14 -11.17
N HIS A 385 12.11 -18.62 -11.05
CA HIS A 385 11.02 -18.95 -11.96
C HIS A 385 11.26 -18.38 -13.36
N SER A 386 11.11 -19.23 -14.37
CA SER A 386 11.21 -18.83 -15.79
C SER A 386 10.12 -17.83 -16.20
N GLU A 387 8.94 -17.96 -15.58
CA GLU A 387 7.74 -17.16 -15.80
C GLU A 387 7.89 -15.72 -15.32
N THR A 388 8.86 -15.42 -14.45
CA THR A 388 9.00 -14.09 -13.83
C THR A 388 10.39 -13.47 -14.00
N ARG A 389 11.45 -14.25 -14.22
CA ARG A 389 12.84 -13.72 -14.34
C ARG A 389 13.02 -12.63 -15.40
N HIS A 390 12.19 -12.68 -16.44
CA HIS A 390 12.20 -11.73 -17.55
C HIS A 390 11.35 -10.47 -17.31
N ILE A 391 10.45 -10.47 -16.31
CA ILE A 391 9.56 -9.33 -15.99
C ILE A 391 10.37 -8.23 -15.29
N VAL A 392 10.34 -7.00 -15.83
CA VAL A 392 11.09 -5.86 -15.31
C VAL A 392 10.32 -4.55 -15.21
N ASP A 393 10.79 -3.65 -14.35
CA ASP A 393 10.23 -2.31 -14.15
C ASP A 393 10.14 -1.53 -15.47
N LEU A 394 8.99 -0.90 -15.70
CA LEU A 394 8.69 -0.04 -16.86
C LEU A 394 8.68 1.44 -16.42
N ASP A 395 9.40 2.29 -17.16
CA ASP A 395 9.32 3.74 -17.00
C ASP A 395 8.07 4.31 -17.70
N ILE A 396 6.91 4.06 -17.11
CA ILE A 396 5.59 4.42 -17.70
C ILE A 396 5.37 5.94 -17.79
N LEU A 397 6.06 6.72 -16.96
CA LEU A 397 5.91 8.18 -16.89
C LEU A 397 7.00 8.92 -17.67
N ALA A 398 7.96 8.21 -18.26
CA ALA A 398 9.20 8.79 -18.78
C ALA A 398 9.89 9.68 -17.73
N PHE A 399 9.97 9.17 -16.50
CA PHE A 399 10.41 9.94 -15.33
C PHE A 399 11.90 10.30 -15.46
N PRO A 400 12.29 11.58 -15.29
CA PRO A 400 13.67 12.02 -15.50
C PRO A 400 14.71 11.21 -14.70
N GLY A 401 15.63 10.57 -15.42
CA GLY A 401 16.73 9.80 -14.85
C GLY A 401 16.35 8.41 -14.32
N TYR A 402 15.11 7.94 -14.54
CA TYR A 402 14.67 6.67 -13.98
C TYR A 402 15.30 5.46 -14.69
N ARG A 403 15.42 5.49 -16.02
CA ARG A 403 16.04 4.41 -16.80
C ARG A 403 17.50 4.16 -16.38
N GLU A 404 18.27 5.22 -16.13
CA GLU A 404 19.66 5.12 -15.68
C GLU A 404 19.74 4.51 -14.28
N LYS A 405 18.87 4.92 -13.37
CA LYS A 405 18.75 4.34 -12.02
C LYS A 405 18.42 2.85 -12.08
N LEU A 406 17.54 2.42 -12.98
CA LEU A 406 17.24 1.00 -13.19
C LEU A 406 18.48 0.22 -13.65
N LEU A 407 19.24 0.75 -14.60
CA LEU A 407 20.49 0.12 -15.08
C LEU A 407 21.55 0.01 -13.96
N GLU A 408 21.72 1.07 -13.17
CA GLU A 408 22.66 1.07 -12.04
C GLU A 408 22.24 0.06 -10.95
N ALA A 409 20.95 -0.01 -10.62
CA ALA A 409 20.41 -0.97 -9.67
C ALA A 409 20.61 -2.41 -10.14
N ARG A 410 20.34 -2.71 -11.41
CA ARG A 410 20.61 -4.03 -12.02
C ARG A 410 22.08 -4.39 -11.94
N LYS A 411 22.98 -3.48 -12.31
CA LYS A 411 24.43 -3.72 -12.27
C LYS A 411 24.96 -3.97 -10.85
N SER A 412 24.49 -3.19 -9.87
CA SER A 412 24.95 -3.30 -8.48
C SER A 412 24.43 -4.56 -7.78
N THR A 413 23.16 -4.90 -7.98
CA THR A 413 22.50 -6.04 -7.33
C THR A 413 22.63 -7.35 -8.08
N GLY A 414 22.84 -7.31 -9.41
CA GLY A 414 22.78 -8.51 -10.25
C GLY A 414 21.38 -9.04 -10.50
N MET A 415 20.34 -8.24 -10.21
CA MET A 415 18.94 -8.66 -10.33
C MET A 415 18.23 -7.85 -11.41
N ALA A 416 17.25 -8.45 -12.08
CA ALA A 416 16.45 -7.76 -13.10
C ALA A 416 15.54 -6.67 -12.48
N THR A 417 15.05 -6.92 -11.27
CA THR A 417 14.16 -6.08 -10.45
C THR A 417 14.47 -6.24 -8.97
N ALA A 418 13.83 -5.43 -8.11
CA ALA A 418 13.95 -5.58 -6.66
C ALA A 418 13.40 -6.89 -6.10
N PHE A 419 12.45 -7.53 -6.78
CA PHE A 419 11.78 -8.74 -6.30
C PHE A 419 12.18 -9.97 -7.12
N ILE A 420 12.53 -11.07 -6.45
CA ILE A 420 12.85 -12.36 -7.06
C ILE A 420 11.87 -13.42 -6.57
N THR A 421 11.53 -14.36 -7.45
CA THR A 421 10.66 -15.51 -7.14
C THR A 421 11.30 -16.79 -7.64
N GLY A 422 11.16 -17.87 -6.89
CA GLY A 422 11.70 -19.15 -7.29
C GLY A 422 11.14 -20.30 -6.47
N ASP A 423 11.41 -21.50 -6.94
CA ASP A 423 11.18 -22.74 -6.21
C ASP A 423 12.37 -23.00 -5.28
N GLY A 424 12.12 -23.71 -4.19
CA GLY A 424 13.16 -24.23 -3.31
C GLY A 424 12.60 -25.26 -2.36
N THR A 425 13.44 -25.73 -1.44
CA THR A 425 13.01 -26.66 -0.38
C THR A 425 13.41 -26.15 0.99
N VAL A 426 12.58 -26.47 2.01
CA VAL A 426 12.90 -26.27 3.43
C VAL A 426 12.80 -27.62 4.12
N ASP A 427 13.95 -28.15 4.54
CA ASP A 427 14.08 -29.50 5.13
C ASP A 427 13.42 -30.58 4.24
N GLY A 428 13.68 -30.47 2.94
CA GLY A 428 13.18 -31.39 1.91
C GLY A 428 11.75 -31.12 1.44
N ARG A 429 11.04 -30.13 1.99
CA ARG A 429 9.67 -29.79 1.57
C ARG A 429 9.65 -28.68 0.55
N ASP A 430 8.89 -28.89 -0.53
CA ASP A 430 8.70 -27.91 -1.59
C ASP A 430 8.05 -26.63 -1.09
N VAL A 431 8.63 -25.49 -1.49
CA VAL A 431 8.08 -24.16 -1.25
C VAL A 431 8.27 -23.28 -2.48
N VAL A 432 7.41 -22.27 -2.62
CA VAL A 432 7.74 -21.08 -3.41
C VAL A 432 8.33 -20.05 -2.49
N PHE A 433 9.52 -19.55 -2.82
CA PHE A 433 10.22 -18.54 -2.07
C PHE A 433 10.36 -17.25 -2.88
N CYS A 434 10.02 -16.14 -2.24
CA CYS A 434 10.15 -14.80 -2.80
C CYS A 434 10.98 -13.93 -1.87
N ALA A 435 11.80 -13.04 -2.43
CA ALA A 435 12.58 -12.10 -1.62
C ALA A 435 12.71 -10.75 -2.31
N THR A 436 12.85 -9.72 -1.48
CA THR A 436 13.05 -8.34 -1.94
C THR A 436 14.45 -7.88 -1.60
N ASP A 437 15.17 -7.34 -2.58
CA ASP A 437 16.48 -6.78 -2.37
C ASP A 437 16.42 -5.25 -2.18
N PHE A 438 16.69 -4.80 -0.96
CA PHE A 438 16.68 -3.37 -0.63
C PHE A 438 17.74 -2.56 -1.41
N GLY A 439 18.82 -3.19 -1.86
CA GLY A 439 19.84 -2.56 -2.70
C GLY A 439 19.31 -2.15 -4.08
N PHE A 440 18.22 -2.76 -4.55
CA PHE A 440 17.57 -2.36 -5.80
C PHE A 440 16.62 -1.19 -5.53
N LEU A 441 17.18 0.03 -5.63
CA LEU A 441 16.43 1.28 -5.47
C LEU A 441 15.53 1.30 -4.21
N GLY A 442 16.07 0.84 -3.07
CA GLY A 442 15.38 0.83 -1.79
C GLY A 442 14.29 -0.24 -1.66
N GLY A 443 14.27 -1.26 -2.53
CA GLY A 443 13.28 -2.34 -2.51
C GLY A 443 11.84 -1.86 -2.66
N SER A 444 11.61 -0.66 -3.22
CA SER A 444 10.26 -0.10 -3.24
C SER A 444 9.32 -0.86 -4.17
N PHE A 445 8.06 -0.95 -3.74
CA PHE A 445 6.98 -1.68 -4.38
C PHE A 445 6.61 -1.02 -5.71
N CYS A 446 6.61 -1.78 -6.80
CA CYS A 446 6.30 -1.34 -8.16
C CYS A 446 5.37 -2.32 -8.87
N MET A 447 5.00 -2.01 -10.11
CA MET A 447 4.13 -2.87 -10.93
C MET A 447 4.73 -4.27 -11.15
N SER A 448 6.04 -4.35 -11.42
CA SER A 448 6.74 -5.62 -11.61
C SER A 448 6.69 -6.49 -10.35
N THR A 449 6.84 -5.89 -9.16
CA THR A 449 6.68 -6.60 -7.87
C THR A 449 5.27 -7.17 -7.73
N GLY A 450 4.23 -6.39 -8.02
CA GLY A 450 2.84 -6.86 -7.97
C GLY A 450 2.57 -8.03 -8.91
N GLU A 451 3.09 -7.97 -10.14
CA GLU A 451 2.98 -9.07 -11.10
C GLU A 451 3.76 -10.31 -10.67
N LYS A 452 4.99 -10.14 -10.16
CA LYS A 452 5.79 -11.27 -9.66
C LYS A 452 5.11 -11.98 -8.48
N ILE A 453 4.50 -11.23 -7.56
CA ILE A 453 3.68 -11.82 -6.48
C ILE A 453 2.48 -12.57 -7.06
N TRP A 454 1.82 -12.02 -8.07
CA TRP A 454 0.69 -12.68 -8.75
C TRP A 454 1.09 -14.03 -9.35
N GLN A 455 2.20 -14.08 -10.09
CA GLN A 455 2.72 -15.30 -10.70
C GLN A 455 3.22 -16.30 -9.65
N ALA A 456 3.94 -15.84 -8.62
CA ALA A 456 4.39 -16.69 -7.52
C ALA A 456 3.22 -17.35 -6.78
N ALA A 457 2.15 -16.60 -6.51
CA ALA A 457 0.93 -17.15 -5.92
C ALA A 457 0.27 -18.19 -6.84
N GLN A 458 0.20 -17.91 -8.14
CA GLN A 458 -0.34 -18.86 -9.13
C GLN A 458 0.48 -20.18 -9.18
N ILE A 459 1.80 -20.09 -9.09
CA ILE A 459 2.71 -21.24 -9.08
C ILE A 459 2.54 -22.04 -7.78
N ALA A 460 2.53 -21.38 -6.63
CA ALA A 460 2.34 -22.01 -5.32
C ALA A 460 1.00 -22.78 -5.26
N ILE A 461 -0.09 -22.18 -5.76
CA ILE A 461 -1.41 -22.84 -5.84
C ILE A 461 -1.36 -24.07 -6.77
N ARG A 462 -0.74 -23.94 -7.94
CA ARG A 462 -0.61 -25.03 -8.92
C ARG A 462 0.19 -26.20 -8.35
N ARG A 463 1.27 -25.90 -7.63
CA ARG A 463 2.15 -26.89 -6.98
C ARG A 463 1.62 -27.39 -5.64
N ARG A 464 0.60 -26.74 -5.08
CA ARG A 464 0.07 -26.99 -3.73
C ARG A 464 1.15 -26.94 -2.66
N CYS A 465 1.99 -25.91 -2.72
CA CYS A 465 3.06 -25.71 -1.75
C CYS A 465 2.93 -24.35 -1.05
N PRO A 466 3.52 -24.20 0.15
CA PRO A 466 3.58 -22.91 0.84
C PRO A 466 4.22 -21.80 -0.01
N LEU A 467 3.77 -20.57 0.23
CA LEU A 467 4.40 -19.35 -0.27
C LEU A 467 5.12 -18.65 0.89
N ILE A 468 6.43 -18.54 0.80
CA ILE A 468 7.26 -17.78 1.74
C ILE A 468 7.74 -16.51 1.04
N VAL A 469 7.53 -15.36 1.67
CA VAL A 469 7.94 -14.07 1.12
C VAL A 469 8.74 -13.26 2.14
N GLN A 470 9.94 -12.85 1.77
CA GLN A 470 10.71 -11.88 2.53
C GLN A 470 10.38 -10.45 2.09
N ALA A 471 9.93 -9.64 3.06
CA ALA A 471 9.54 -8.25 2.90
C ALA A 471 10.65 -7.32 3.35
N ALA A 472 11.16 -6.55 2.39
CA ALA A 472 12.00 -5.38 2.64
C ALA A 472 11.71 -4.29 1.60
N GLY A 473 11.55 -3.04 2.03
CA GLY A 473 11.46 -1.91 1.12
C GLY A 473 11.06 -0.61 1.81
N GLY A 474 11.31 0.50 1.12
CA GLY A 474 11.08 1.86 1.62
C GLY A 474 9.71 2.47 1.33
N GLY A 475 8.80 1.76 0.67
CA GLY A 475 7.49 2.28 0.25
C GLY A 475 7.15 1.93 -1.20
N ALA A 476 6.32 2.75 -1.86
CA ALA A 476 5.97 2.59 -3.27
C ALA A 476 6.97 3.30 -4.20
N ARG A 477 7.11 2.80 -5.44
CA ARG A 477 7.99 3.33 -6.49
C ARG A 477 7.41 4.62 -7.07
N MET A 478 7.78 5.76 -6.49
CA MET A 478 7.30 7.08 -6.93
C MET A 478 7.56 7.39 -8.41
N HIS A 479 8.59 6.79 -9.02
CA HIS A 479 8.93 7.00 -10.43
C HIS A 479 7.90 6.42 -11.40
N GLU A 480 7.05 5.49 -10.93
CA GLU A 480 5.94 4.90 -11.70
C GLU A 480 4.58 5.54 -11.35
N GLY A 481 4.58 6.55 -10.46
CA GLY A 481 3.36 7.23 -10.00
C GLY A 481 2.29 6.27 -9.51
N CYS A 482 1.03 6.60 -9.80
CA CYS A 482 -0.14 5.88 -9.31
C CYS A 482 -0.13 4.38 -9.66
N SER A 483 0.49 4.01 -10.79
CA SER A 483 0.60 2.63 -11.27
C SER A 483 1.34 1.70 -10.28
N SER A 484 2.37 2.22 -9.59
CA SER A 484 3.05 1.46 -8.53
C SER A 484 2.16 1.17 -7.32
N MET A 485 1.31 2.13 -6.95
CA MET A 485 0.46 2.06 -5.77
C MET A 485 -0.71 1.09 -5.99
N VAL A 486 -1.34 1.09 -7.17
CA VAL A 486 -2.47 0.20 -7.46
C VAL A 486 -2.11 -1.26 -7.66
N SER A 487 -0.81 -1.54 -7.81
CA SER A 487 -0.30 -2.90 -7.80
C SER A 487 -0.34 -3.53 -6.38
N ILE A 488 -0.57 -2.74 -5.33
CA ILE A 488 -0.68 -3.23 -3.95
C ILE A 488 -1.99 -4.03 -3.74
N PRO A 489 -3.20 -3.52 -4.08
CA PRO A 489 -4.41 -4.34 -4.08
C PRO A 489 -4.32 -5.59 -4.95
N LYS A 490 -3.63 -5.53 -6.11
CA LYS A 490 -3.34 -6.72 -6.93
C LYS A 490 -2.60 -7.80 -6.13
N ALA A 491 -1.58 -7.41 -5.36
CA ALA A 491 -0.89 -8.33 -4.46
C ALA A 491 -1.81 -8.88 -3.36
N HIS A 492 -2.72 -8.07 -2.80
CA HIS A 492 -3.72 -8.55 -1.83
C HIS A 492 -4.64 -9.61 -2.43
N VAL A 493 -5.13 -9.41 -3.65
CA VAL A 493 -5.95 -10.42 -4.36
C VAL A 493 -5.13 -11.68 -4.61
N ALA A 494 -3.87 -11.56 -5.06
CA ALA A 494 -2.98 -12.71 -5.26
C ALA A 494 -2.78 -13.53 -3.98
N LEU A 495 -2.48 -12.87 -2.87
CA LEU A 495 -2.22 -13.52 -1.58
C LEU A 495 -3.48 -14.10 -0.94
N SER A 496 -4.64 -13.46 -1.16
CA SER A 496 -5.94 -14.01 -0.71
C SER A 496 -6.27 -15.32 -1.43
N ARG A 497 -5.76 -15.55 -2.64
CA ARG A 497 -5.92 -16.83 -3.35
C ARG A 497 -5.14 -17.95 -2.66
N ILE A 498 -3.97 -17.66 -2.08
CA ILE A 498 -3.17 -18.62 -1.31
C ILE A 498 -3.92 -19.02 -0.05
N GLU A 499 -4.41 -18.04 0.71
CA GLU A 499 -5.14 -18.26 1.95
C GLU A 499 -6.47 -19.00 1.70
N ARG A 500 -7.20 -18.68 0.63
CA ARG A 500 -8.41 -19.40 0.21
C ARG A 500 -8.14 -20.81 -0.31
N ALA A 501 -6.94 -21.08 -0.83
CA ALA A 501 -6.49 -22.42 -1.16
C ALA A 501 -6.00 -23.20 0.08
N SER A 502 -6.10 -22.60 1.28
CA SER A 502 -5.62 -23.14 2.54
C SER A 502 -4.13 -23.47 2.54
N LEU A 503 -3.35 -22.80 1.68
CA LEU A 503 -1.90 -22.95 1.63
C LEU A 503 -1.24 -21.97 2.61
N PRO A 504 -0.15 -22.35 3.29
CA PRO A 504 0.54 -21.45 4.20
C PRO A 504 1.15 -20.27 3.43
N LEU A 505 0.87 -19.07 3.91
CA LEU A 505 1.55 -17.84 3.53
C LEU A 505 2.40 -17.37 4.71
N VAL A 506 3.71 -17.34 4.54
CA VAL A 506 4.66 -16.88 5.56
C VAL A 506 5.37 -15.63 5.08
N THR A 507 5.33 -14.57 5.88
CA THR A 507 5.98 -13.30 5.55
C THR A 507 7.12 -13.02 6.53
N ILE A 508 8.35 -12.96 6.03
CA ILE A 508 9.53 -12.59 6.82
C ILE A 508 9.67 -11.06 6.75
N VAL A 509 9.37 -10.36 7.84
CA VAL A 509 9.40 -8.89 7.91
C VAL A 509 10.75 -8.42 8.42
N THR A 510 11.50 -7.67 7.60
CA THR A 510 12.90 -7.32 7.88
C THR A 510 13.15 -5.81 7.78
N ASP A 511 14.36 -5.36 8.14
CA ASP A 511 14.75 -3.94 8.07
C ASP A 511 15.15 -3.53 6.63
N PRO A 512 14.52 -2.50 6.03
CA PRO A 512 13.30 -1.81 6.44
C PRO A 512 12.06 -2.45 5.80
N THR A 513 10.87 -2.29 6.40
CA THR A 513 9.58 -2.64 5.79
C THR A 513 8.62 -1.47 5.98
N LEU A 514 8.57 -0.57 4.99
CA LEU A 514 7.83 0.69 5.06
C LEU A 514 6.77 0.83 3.95
N GLY A 515 5.77 1.68 4.20
CA GLY A 515 4.82 2.18 3.21
C GLY A 515 4.13 1.05 2.43
N GLY A 516 4.19 1.14 1.10
CA GLY A 516 3.59 0.16 0.18
C GLY A 516 3.98 -1.30 0.43
N VAL A 517 5.21 -1.57 0.92
CA VAL A 517 5.64 -2.93 1.25
C VAL A 517 4.97 -3.41 2.54
N ALA A 518 4.94 -2.55 3.58
CA ALA A 518 4.31 -2.86 4.86
C ALA A 518 2.81 -3.10 4.73
N ILE A 519 2.09 -2.21 4.02
CA ILE A 519 0.65 -2.33 3.81
C ILE A 519 0.28 -3.37 2.74
N GLY A 520 1.23 -3.75 1.89
CA GLY A 520 1.08 -4.79 0.88
C GLY A 520 1.32 -6.17 1.48
N PHE A 521 2.25 -6.91 0.87
CA PHE A 521 2.57 -8.28 1.29
C PHE A 521 3.18 -8.38 2.69
N GLY A 522 3.82 -7.31 3.21
CA GLY A 522 4.33 -7.25 4.58
C GLY A 522 3.25 -7.47 5.66
N SER A 523 1.99 -7.16 5.34
CA SER A 523 0.86 -7.30 6.26
C SER A 523 0.18 -8.68 6.23
N ARG A 524 0.57 -9.57 5.31
CA ARG A 524 -0.19 -10.80 5.00
C ARG A 524 0.45 -12.06 5.60
N GLY A 525 -0.37 -13.10 5.74
CA GLY A 525 0.06 -14.40 6.25
C GLY A 525 0.56 -14.41 7.71
N ILE A 526 1.28 -15.47 8.05
CA ILE A 526 1.99 -15.62 9.31
C ILE A 526 3.26 -14.76 9.23
N ARG A 527 3.30 -13.68 10.02
CA ARG A 527 4.39 -12.72 10.00
C ARG A 527 5.49 -13.12 10.99
N LEU A 528 6.68 -13.37 10.48
CA LEU A 528 7.91 -13.59 11.26
C LEU A 528 8.75 -12.32 11.21
N PHE A 529 8.84 -11.60 12.32
CA PHE A 529 9.60 -10.36 12.43
C PHE A 529 11.05 -10.66 12.78
N GLU A 530 11.99 -10.18 11.98
CA GLU A 530 13.41 -10.43 12.25
C GLU A 530 13.88 -9.73 13.53
N TYR A 531 14.53 -10.47 14.42
CA TYR A 531 15.08 -9.94 15.67
C TYR A 531 15.96 -8.71 15.42
N ASN A 532 15.77 -7.65 16.22
CA ASN A 532 16.44 -6.36 16.08
C ASN A 532 16.27 -5.66 14.71
N ALA A 533 15.30 -6.05 13.88
CA ALA A 533 14.92 -5.24 12.72
C ALA A 533 14.31 -3.90 13.14
N GLY A 534 14.54 -2.86 12.34
CA GLY A 534 14.01 -1.52 12.53
C GLY A 534 13.37 -0.98 11.26
N ASN A 535 12.79 0.22 11.36
CA ASN A 535 12.12 0.88 10.24
C ASN A 535 11.00 0.01 9.66
N ILE A 536 10.16 -0.54 10.53
CA ILE A 536 8.97 -1.31 10.17
C ILE A 536 7.73 -0.50 10.56
N GLY A 537 6.90 -0.15 9.59
CA GLY A 537 5.71 0.69 9.80
C GLY A 537 5.16 1.27 8.50
N PHE A 538 4.23 2.22 8.59
CA PHE A 538 3.67 2.87 7.40
C PHE A 538 4.58 3.98 6.88
N SER A 539 4.89 4.98 7.70
CA SER A 539 5.70 6.14 7.33
C SER A 539 7.09 6.06 7.96
N GLY A 540 8.14 6.29 7.16
CA GLY A 540 9.50 6.30 7.71
C GLY A 540 9.70 7.44 8.72
N LYS A 541 10.57 7.23 9.73
CA LYS A 541 10.87 8.22 10.79
C LYS A 541 11.02 9.65 10.27
N ARG A 542 11.84 9.83 9.23
CA ARG A 542 12.09 11.16 8.63
C ARG A 542 10.82 11.86 8.14
N VAL A 543 9.87 11.12 7.58
CA VAL A 543 8.60 11.68 7.07
C VAL A 543 7.75 12.15 8.25
N ILE A 544 7.66 11.34 9.30
CA ILE A 544 6.91 11.64 10.52
C ILE A 544 7.52 12.86 11.24
N GLU A 545 8.84 12.91 11.40
CA GLU A 545 9.50 14.05 12.06
C GLU A 545 9.36 15.35 11.25
N GLN A 546 9.37 15.26 9.91
CA GLN A 546 9.13 16.40 9.04
C GLN A 546 7.68 16.89 9.09
N TYR A 547 6.72 15.98 9.25
CA TYR A 547 5.31 16.30 9.36
C TYR A 547 4.96 16.89 10.72
N THR A 548 5.38 16.23 11.79
CA THR A 548 5.04 16.60 13.18
C THR A 548 5.92 17.72 13.74
N GLY A 549 7.11 17.94 13.18
CA GLY A 549 8.12 18.84 13.73
C GLY A 549 8.76 18.33 15.04
N LYS A 550 8.48 17.09 15.44
CA LYS A 550 8.98 16.45 16.67
C LYS A 550 9.84 15.24 16.32
N LYS A 551 10.84 14.94 17.14
CA LYS A 551 11.61 13.70 16.99
C LYS A 551 10.79 12.51 17.46
N THR A 552 10.89 11.39 16.75
CA THR A 552 10.27 10.12 17.18
C THR A 552 11.04 9.53 18.36
N SER A 553 10.40 8.63 19.13
CA SER A 553 11.11 7.90 20.18
C SER A 553 12.29 7.06 19.64
N ARG A 554 13.26 6.75 20.50
CA ARG A 554 14.50 6.05 20.11
C ARG A 554 14.21 4.70 19.46
N ASP A 555 13.34 3.92 20.10
CA ASP A 555 13.01 2.55 19.70
C ASP A 555 11.85 2.48 18.70
N PHE A 556 11.28 3.61 18.31
CA PHE A 556 10.22 3.71 17.31
C PHE A 556 10.50 2.83 16.08
N GLN A 557 9.49 2.06 15.65
CA GLN A 557 9.54 1.15 14.49
C GLN A 557 10.60 0.03 14.57
N THR A 558 11.14 -0.26 15.76
CA THR A 558 11.89 -1.50 15.99
C THR A 558 10.94 -2.66 16.24
N THR A 559 11.39 -3.90 16.01
CA THR A 559 10.58 -5.08 16.34
C THR A 559 10.25 -5.17 17.82
N ARG A 560 11.14 -4.71 18.71
CA ARG A 560 10.84 -4.57 20.14
C ARG A 560 9.67 -3.62 20.38
N TRP A 561 9.73 -2.41 19.82
CA TRP A 561 8.67 -1.42 19.97
C TRP A 561 7.35 -1.92 19.38
N LEU A 562 7.37 -2.53 18.20
CA LEU A 562 6.17 -3.12 17.59
C LEU A 562 5.55 -4.23 18.45
N ARG A 563 6.37 -5.03 19.15
CA ARG A 563 5.88 -6.05 20.09
C ARG A 563 5.21 -5.41 21.30
N GLU A 564 5.80 -4.35 21.84
CA GLU A 564 5.19 -3.57 22.94
C GLU A 564 3.85 -2.95 22.53
N GLN A 565 3.70 -2.58 21.25
CA GLN A 565 2.42 -2.11 20.69
C GLN A 565 1.47 -3.24 20.25
N GLY A 566 1.86 -4.52 20.37
CA GLY A 566 1.02 -5.68 20.03
C GLY A 566 0.98 -6.07 18.54
N PHE A 567 1.91 -5.57 17.71
CA PHE A 567 1.93 -5.83 16.26
C PHE A 567 3.05 -6.76 15.77
N ALA A 568 4.00 -7.12 16.63
CA ALA A 568 5.07 -8.08 16.33
C ALA A 568 5.06 -9.26 17.29
N GLU A 569 4.18 -10.22 17.05
CA GLU A 569 3.99 -11.40 17.90
C GLU A 569 5.16 -12.40 17.79
N HIS A 570 5.52 -12.79 16.56
CA HIS A 570 6.59 -13.76 16.33
C HIS A 570 7.88 -13.05 15.93
N ILE A 571 8.77 -12.82 16.90
CA ILE A 571 10.13 -12.32 16.64
C ILE A 571 11.09 -13.50 16.56
N VAL A 572 11.87 -13.57 15.48
CA VAL A 572 12.73 -14.74 15.16
C VAL A 572 14.14 -14.27 14.82
N ARG A 573 15.15 -14.97 15.32
CA ARG A 573 16.56 -14.71 14.96
C ARG A 573 16.89 -15.31 13.60
N GLN A 574 17.91 -14.78 12.93
CA GLN A 574 18.30 -15.22 11.58
C GLN A 574 18.67 -16.72 11.50
N ASP A 575 19.31 -17.24 12.55
CA ASP A 575 19.70 -18.64 12.70
C ASP A 575 18.51 -19.58 13.00
N GLU A 576 17.38 -19.03 13.45
CA GLU A 576 16.15 -19.78 13.79
C GLU A 576 15.09 -19.71 12.68
N LEU A 577 15.26 -18.81 11.69
CA LEU A 577 14.27 -18.57 10.63
C LEU A 577 13.89 -19.85 9.88
N LYS A 578 14.89 -20.62 9.44
CA LYS A 578 14.65 -21.87 8.72
C LYS A 578 13.85 -22.86 9.56
N HIS A 579 14.24 -23.06 10.81
CA HIS A 579 13.56 -23.96 11.73
C HIS A 579 12.10 -23.56 11.93
N ARG A 580 11.84 -22.28 12.21
CA ARG A 580 10.47 -21.79 12.40
C ARG A 580 9.61 -21.93 11.14
N ILE A 581 10.18 -21.69 9.97
CA ILE A 581 9.47 -21.89 8.70
C ILE A 581 9.19 -23.38 8.50
N SER A 582 10.17 -24.24 8.79
CA SER A 582 10.02 -25.70 8.72
C SER A 582 8.85 -26.18 9.57
N GLU A 583 8.72 -25.73 10.83
CA GLU A 583 7.59 -26.02 11.72
C GLU A 583 6.23 -25.65 11.10
N ILE A 584 6.12 -24.44 10.52
CA ILE A 584 4.88 -23.97 9.89
C ILE A 584 4.52 -24.84 8.68
N VAL A 585 5.52 -25.20 7.87
CA VAL A 585 5.32 -26.07 6.71
C VAL A 585 4.97 -27.51 7.14
N ASP A 586 5.60 -28.00 8.21
CA ASP A 586 5.33 -29.28 8.86
C ASP A 586 3.88 -29.41 9.29
N ASP A 587 3.39 -28.41 10.01
CA ASP A 587 2.05 -28.40 10.58
C ASP A 587 0.98 -28.40 9.49
N PHE A 588 1.26 -27.75 8.35
CA PHE A 588 0.40 -27.83 7.16
C PHE A 588 0.35 -29.24 6.57
N VAL A 589 1.50 -29.90 6.37
CA VAL A 589 1.53 -31.25 5.81
C VAL A 589 0.81 -32.25 6.71
N LYS A 590 0.95 -32.13 8.04
CA LYS A 590 0.24 -32.98 9.00
C LYS A 590 -1.29 -32.78 9.00
N GLN A 591 -1.74 -31.58 8.61
CA GLN A 591 -3.15 -31.25 8.50
C GLN A 591 -3.76 -31.67 7.15
N GLU A 592 -2.95 -31.96 6.14
CA GLU A 592 -3.41 -32.69 4.96
C GLU A 592 -3.67 -34.15 5.37
N PRO A 593 -4.92 -34.64 5.35
CA PRO A 593 -5.16 -36.05 5.61
C PRO A 593 -4.49 -36.85 4.50
N ASP A 594 -3.76 -37.89 4.90
CA ASP A 594 -3.14 -38.90 4.03
C ASP A 594 -4.02 -39.19 2.81
N GLY A 595 -3.41 -39.16 1.62
CA GLY A 595 -4.07 -39.33 0.34
C GLY A 595 -5.10 -40.47 0.34
N GLY A 596 -6.37 -40.09 0.30
CA GLY A 596 -7.48 -41.04 0.35
C GLY A 596 -8.77 -40.43 -0.19
N ASN A 597 -8.86 -40.33 -1.52
CA ASN A 597 -10.12 -40.33 -2.26
C ASN A 597 -11.15 -39.22 -1.91
N ARG A 598 -10.88 -37.97 -2.31
CA ARG A 598 -11.99 -37.07 -2.70
C ARG A 598 -12.27 -37.24 -4.18
N SER A 599 -13.00 -38.32 -4.49
CA SER A 599 -13.65 -38.49 -5.78
C SER A 599 -14.59 -37.33 -6.05
N ARG A 600 -14.58 -36.86 -7.30
CA ARG A 600 -15.68 -36.20 -8.04
C ARG A 600 -17.04 -36.23 -7.33
N LYS A 601 -17.61 -35.03 -7.12
CA LYS A 601 -19.04 -34.61 -6.98
C LYS A 601 -19.04 -33.39 -6.05
N ALA A 602 -19.63 -32.23 -6.36
CA ALA A 602 -20.46 -31.77 -7.47
C ALA A 602 -20.25 -30.25 -7.58
#